data_AF-A0A9D7HQQ7-F1
#
_entry.id   AF-A0A9D7HQQ7-F1
#
_cell.length_a   1.000
_cell.length_b   1.000
_cell.length_c   1.000
_cell.angle_alpha   90.00
_cell.angle_beta   90.00
_cell.angle_gamma   90.00
#
_symmetry.space_group_name_H-M   'P 1'
#
loop_
_entity.id
_entity.type
_entity.pdbx_description
1 polymer ?
#
loop_
_entity_poly.entity_id
_entity_poly.type
_entity_poly.pdbx_seq_one_letter_code
_entity_poly.pdbx_strand_id
1 'polypeptide(L)' 'MQEQEPWVSVDEVAKHLGIAKDTVYRWIESKSLPAHRVGRLWKFKISQVDAWIEAGGAAEPDAKENE' A
#
# COMPACT_ATOMS: atom_id res chain seq x y z
N MET A 1 -12.26 22.56 0.77
CA MET A 1 -12.37 22.11 -0.63
C MET A 1 -12.22 20.61 -0.60
N GLN A 2 -13.06 19.83 -1.29
CA GLN A 2 -12.87 18.38 -1.34
C GLN A 2 -11.73 18.12 -2.32
N GLU A 3 -10.51 17.95 -1.82
CA GLU A 3 -9.39 17.48 -2.64
C GLU A 3 -9.77 16.11 -3.20
N GLN A 4 -10.03 16.08 -4.50
CA GLN A 4 -10.25 14.83 -5.22
C GLN A 4 -8.90 14.12 -5.31
N GLU A 5 -8.67 13.19 -4.40
CA GLU A 5 -7.47 12.37 -4.44
C GLU A 5 -7.50 11.48 -5.70
N PRO A 6 -6.48 11.60 -6.58
CA PRO A 6 -6.42 10.83 -7.81
C PRO A 6 -6.13 9.35 -7.51
N TRP A 7 -6.74 8.47 -8.32
CA TRP A 7 -6.50 7.04 -8.25
C TRP A 7 -5.18 6.66 -8.93
N VAL A 8 -4.21 6.29 -8.13
CA VAL A 8 -2.86 5.94 -8.60
C VAL A 8 -2.72 4.44 -8.87
N SER A 9 -1.73 4.07 -9.67
CA SER A 9 -1.42 2.67 -10.00
C SER A 9 -0.32 2.11 -9.09
N VAL A 10 -0.07 0.79 -9.12
CA VAL A 10 1.04 0.17 -8.34
C VAL A 10 2.38 0.88 -8.57
N ASP A 11 2.69 1.28 -9.81
CA ASP A 11 3.93 1.98 -10.15
C ASP A 11 4.10 3.29 -9.38
N GLU A 12 3.02 4.04 -9.23
CA GLU A 12 3.01 5.32 -8.53
C GLU A 12 3.11 5.13 -7.02
N VAL A 13 2.41 4.13 -6.46
CA VAL A 13 2.55 3.77 -5.03
C VAL A 13 3.98 3.35 -4.72
N ALA A 14 4.57 2.49 -5.56
CA ALA A 14 5.94 2.05 -5.43
C ALA A 14 6.94 3.23 -5.46
N LYS A 15 6.75 4.17 -6.39
CA LYS A 15 7.55 5.41 -6.47
C LYS A 15 7.34 6.32 -5.27
N HIS A 16 6.09 6.48 -4.82
CA HIS A 16 5.72 7.32 -3.69
C HIS A 16 6.40 6.84 -2.39
N LEU A 17 6.40 5.53 -2.17
CA LEU A 17 7.00 4.89 -0.98
C LEU A 17 8.49 4.58 -1.14
N GLY A 18 9.03 4.70 -2.36
CA GLY A 18 10.43 4.34 -2.65
C GLY A 18 10.73 2.83 -2.57
N ILE A 19 9.72 1.98 -2.81
CA ILE A 19 9.84 0.51 -2.72
C ILE A 19 9.69 -0.18 -4.08
N ALA A 20 10.01 -1.47 -4.15
CA ALA A 20 9.78 -2.27 -5.34
C ALA A 20 8.27 -2.52 -5.54
N LYS A 21 7.83 -2.56 -6.81
CA LYS A 21 6.44 -2.94 -7.17
C LYS A 21 6.06 -4.32 -6.64
N ASP A 22 7.03 -5.23 -6.63
CA ASP A 22 6.87 -6.58 -6.11
C ASP A 22 6.44 -6.58 -4.64
N THR A 23 7.03 -5.69 -3.83
CA THR A 23 6.64 -5.47 -2.42
C THR A 23 5.19 -5.00 -2.31
N VAL A 24 4.77 -4.09 -3.18
CA VAL A 24 3.37 -3.61 -3.22
C VAL A 24 2.42 -4.78 -3.54
N TYR A 25 2.72 -5.60 -4.56
CA TYR A 25 1.91 -6.78 -4.88
C TYR A 25 1.86 -7.77 -3.71
N ARG A 26 3.00 -8.02 -3.07
CA ARG A 26 3.07 -8.87 -1.88
C ARG A 26 2.21 -8.34 -0.73
N TRP A 27 2.12 -7.03 -0.54
CA TRP A 27 1.24 -6.45 0.47
C TRP A 27 -0.24 -6.59 0.12
N ILE A 28 -0.61 -6.51 -1.15
CA ILE A 28 -2.00 -6.77 -1.60
C ILE A 28 -2.40 -8.21 -1.26
N GLU A 29 -1.51 -9.19 -1.51
CA GLU A 29 -1.81 -10.60 -1.31
C GLU A 29 -1.65 -11.05 0.16
N SER A 30 -0.60 -10.59 0.84
CA SER A 30 -0.21 -11.09 2.15
C SER A 30 -0.65 -10.22 3.32
N LYS A 31 -0.86 -8.91 3.10
CA LYS A 31 -1.15 -7.95 4.18
C LYS A 31 -2.44 -7.16 3.96
N SER A 32 -3.24 -7.55 2.96
CA SER A 32 -4.52 -6.93 2.62
C SER A 32 -4.42 -5.40 2.45
N LEU A 33 -3.37 -4.94 1.75
CA LEU A 33 -3.20 -3.53 1.39
C LEU A 33 -4.48 -3.00 0.71
N PRO A 34 -4.99 -1.81 1.07
CA PRO A 34 -6.21 -1.24 0.50
C PRO A 34 -6.05 -0.93 -1.00
N ALA A 35 -6.36 -1.93 -1.82
CA ALA A 35 -6.27 -1.92 -3.27
C ALA A 35 -7.66 -2.10 -3.88
N HIS A 36 -8.00 -1.26 -4.86
CA HIS A 36 -9.27 -1.33 -5.57
C HIS A 36 -9.04 -1.87 -6.97
N ARG A 37 -9.73 -2.95 -7.32
CA ARG A 37 -9.61 -3.55 -8.66
C ARG A 37 -10.53 -2.84 -9.63
N VAL A 38 -9.95 -2.09 -10.56
CA VAL A 38 -10.68 -1.37 -11.61
C VAL A 38 -10.34 -2.01 -12.95
N GLY A 39 -11.23 -2.89 -13.41
CA GLY A 39 -11.00 -3.74 -14.58
C GLY A 39 -9.83 -4.70 -14.37
N ARG A 40 -8.76 -4.56 -15.16
CA ARG A 40 -7.55 -5.39 -15.07
C ARG A 40 -6.43 -4.76 -14.22
N LEU A 41 -6.64 -3.53 -13.73
CA LEU A 41 -5.61 -2.78 -13.02
C LEU A 41 -6.00 -2.59 -11.55
N TRP A 42 -4.98 -2.60 -10.69
CA TRP A 42 -5.12 -2.19 -9.30
C TRP A 42 -4.95 -0.68 -9.18
N LYS A 43 -5.89 -0.06 -8.47
CA LYS A 43 -5.94 1.37 -8.18
C LYS A 43 -5.89 1.60 -6.68
N PHE A 44 -5.16 2.64 -6.29
CA PHE A 44 -4.90 2.97 -4.89
C PHE A 44 -5.19 4.44 -4.67
N LYS A 45 -5.46 4.73 -3.41
CA LYS A 45 -5.54 6.08 -2.86
C LYS A 45 -4.35 6.26 -1.94
N ILE A 46 -3.54 7.28 -2.18
CA ILE A 46 -2.31 7.50 -1.42
C ILE A 46 -2.62 7.66 0.07
N SER A 47 -3.64 8.46 0.41
CA SER A 47 -4.10 8.66 1.79
C SER A 47 -4.52 7.36 2.48
N GLN A 48 -5.11 6.40 1.74
CA GLN A 48 -5.46 5.09 2.32
C GLN A 48 -4.24 4.20 2.52
N VAL A 49 -3.28 4.26 1.59
CA VAL A 49 -2.02 3.53 1.71
C VAL A 49 -1.22 4.09 2.88
N ASP A 50 -1.08 5.41 3.00
CA ASP A 50 -0.38 6.06 4.11
C ASP A 50 -1.03 5.73 5.45
N ALA A 51 -2.34 5.89 5.58
CA ALA A 51 -3.05 5.55 6.82
C ALA A 51 -2.87 4.07 7.20
N TRP A 52 -2.82 3.17 6.21
CA TRP A 52 -2.55 1.76 6.46
C TRP A 52 -1.10 1.50 6.88
N ILE A 53 -0.13 2.21 6.32
CA ILE A 53 1.29 2.16 6.74
C ILE A 53 1.43 2.67 8.17
N GLU A 54 0.82 3.82 8.49
CA GLU A 54 0.80 4.41 9.83
C GLU A 54 0.15 3.48 10.86
N ALA A 55 -0.87 2.72 10.45
CA ALA A 55 -1.48 1.67 11.27
C ALA A 55 -0.60 0.41 11.44
N GLY A 56 0.61 0.39 10.90
CA GLY A 56 1.55 -0.72 11.00
C GLY A 56 1.33 -1.83 9.96
N GLY A 57 0.48 -1.60 8.96
CA GLY A 57 0.20 -2.61 7.92
C GLY A 57 1.45 -3.00 7.11
N ALA A 58 2.40 -2.07 6.94
CA ALA A 58 3.67 -2.36 6.29
C ALA A 58 4.68 -3.10 7.18
N ALA A 59 4.50 -3.11 8.51
CA ALA A 59 5.42 -3.77 9.43
C ALA A 59 5.47 -5.27 9.13
N GLU A 60 6.66 -5.80 8.83
CA GLU A 60 6.85 -7.25 8.86
C GLU A 60 6.65 -7.72 10.31
N PRO A 61 6.05 -8.90 10.55
CA PRO A 61 5.99 -9.44 11.89
C PRO A 61 7.44 -9.55 12.37
N ASP A 62 7.83 -8.60 13.20
CA ASP A 62 9.16 -8.55 13.78
C ASP A 62 9.27 -9.78 14.67
N ALA A 63 10.01 -10.77 14.18
CA ALA A 63 10.38 -11.93 14.94
C ALA A 63 11.53 -11.55 15.90
N LYS A 64 11.35 -10.54 16.76
CA LYS A 64 12.22 -10.27 17.91
C LYS A 64 11.46 -9.63 19.08
N GLU A 65 10.80 -10.47 19.86
CA GLU A 65 10.71 -10.22 21.30
C GLU A 65 10.91 -11.55 22.03
N ASN A 66 12.19 -11.86 22.30
CA ASN A 66 12.60 -12.79 23.35
C ASN A 66 13.72 -12.04 24.07
N GLU A 67 13.36 -11.39 25.18
CA GLU A 67 14.30 -10.99 26.23
C GLU A 67 14.02 -11.84 27.47
#